data_AF-A0AAD7P7G9-F1
#
_entry.id   AF-A0AAD7P7G9-F1
#
_cell.length_a   1.000
_cell.length_b   1.000
_cell.length_c   1.000
_cell.angle_alpha   90.00
_cell.angle_beta   90.00
_cell.angle_gamma   90.00
#
_symmetry.space_group_name_H-M   'P 1'
#
loop_
_entity.id
_entity.type
_entity.pdbx_description
1 polymer ?
#
loop_
_entity_poly.entity_id
_entity_poly.type
_entity_poly.pdbx_seq_one_letter_code
_entity_poly.pdbx_strand_id
1 'polypeptide(L)'
;MGSMLGNWPSYDPHNFSQLRPSDPSNPSKMTPATYHPTDSRTLPPADQVITTEAKNILLRHIYQRAEEKVSIEFVIDLLALSSTDTLKDLTASYGHLHCS
;
A
#
# COMPACT_ATOMS: atom_id res chain seq x y z
N MET A 1 -25.08 25.94 -25.31
CA MET A 1 -23.61 26.00 -25.09
C MET A 1 -23.38 26.05 -23.59
N GLY A 2 -22.90 24.94 -22.99
CA GLY A 2 -22.57 24.93 -21.56
C GLY A 2 -21.36 25.82 -21.30
N SER A 3 -21.40 26.61 -20.23
CA SER A 3 -20.30 27.51 -19.86
C SER A 3 -19.03 26.70 -19.62
N MET A 4 -17.93 27.04 -20.31
CA MET A 4 -16.61 26.39 -20.18
C MET A 4 -16.02 26.46 -18.76
N LEU A 5 -16.59 27.30 -17.88
CA LEU A 5 -16.17 27.52 -16.50
C LEU A 5 -17.33 27.41 -15.50
N GLY A 6 -18.53 27.03 -15.94
CA GLY A 6 -19.71 26.95 -15.08
C GLY A 6 -19.90 25.52 -14.55
N ASN A 7 -20.24 25.42 -13.25
CA ASN A 7 -20.51 24.18 -12.49
C ASN A 7 -19.30 23.57 -11.75
N TRP A 8 -18.52 24.40 -11.05
CA TRP A 8 -17.59 23.88 -10.05
C TRP A 8 -18.32 23.16 -8.91
N PRO A 9 -17.75 22.08 -8.37
CA PRO A 9 -18.35 21.37 -7.25
C PRO A 9 -18.47 22.30 -6.04
N SER A 10 -19.65 22.33 -5.44
CA SER A 10 -19.91 22.98 -4.18
C SER A 10 -20.39 21.94 -3.18
N TYR A 11 -19.72 21.83 -2.04
CA TYR A 11 -20.17 20.97 -0.94
C TYR A 11 -21.44 21.53 -0.27
N ASP A 12 -21.45 22.84 -0.03
CA ASP A 12 -22.61 23.61 0.41
C ASP A 12 -22.64 24.96 -0.33
N PRO A 13 -23.68 25.25 -1.14
CA PRO A 13 -23.86 26.52 -1.84
C PRO A 13 -23.80 27.77 -0.95
N HIS A 14 -24.03 27.64 0.36
CA HIS A 14 -24.04 28.77 1.29
C HIS A 14 -22.65 29.18 1.80
N ASN A 15 -21.62 28.32 1.69
CA ASN A 15 -20.28 28.51 2.28
C ASN A 15 -19.65 29.88 2.00
N PHE A 16 -19.88 30.45 0.81
CA PHE A 16 -19.29 31.73 0.40
C PHE A 16 -20.33 32.78 0.04
N SER A 17 -21.62 32.51 0.29
CA SER A 17 -22.72 33.40 -0.08
C SER A 17 -22.77 34.69 0.74
N GLN A 18 -22.23 34.65 1.97
CA GLN A 18 -22.30 35.75 2.94
C GLN A 18 -20.98 36.53 3.09
N LEU A 19 -19.88 35.99 2.57
CA LEU A 19 -18.57 36.64 2.65
C LEU A 19 -18.45 37.73 1.59
N ARG A 20 -18.29 38.98 2.01
CA ARG A 20 -17.95 40.10 1.13
C ARG A 20 -16.56 40.63 1.47
N PRO A 21 -15.50 40.17 0.76
CA PRO A 21 -14.13 40.60 1.00
C PRO A 21 -13.88 42.11 0.87
N SER A 22 -14.81 42.84 0.26
CA SER A 22 -14.73 44.27 -0.06
C SER A 22 -15.35 45.21 0.98
N ASP A 23 -15.96 44.71 2.06
CA ASP A 23 -16.48 45.56 3.12
C ASP A 23 -15.37 45.93 4.13
N PRO A 24 -14.88 47.18 4.15
CA PRO A 24 -13.84 47.60 5.09
C PRO A 24 -14.31 47.60 6.54
N SER A 25 -15.63 47.55 6.79
CA SER A 25 -16.20 47.42 8.14
C SER A 25 -16.18 45.99 8.67
N ASN A 26 -15.97 45.00 7.80
CA ASN A 26 -15.88 43.58 8.15
C ASN A 26 -14.63 42.94 7.53
N PRO A 27 -13.42 43.37 7.96
CA PRO A 27 -12.21 42.68 7.57
C PRO A 27 -12.35 41.23 8.05
N SER A 28 -12.26 40.27 7.13
CA SER A 28 -12.27 38.85 7.46
C SER A 28 -11.08 38.53 8.37
N LYS A 29 -11.23 38.79 9.67
CA LYS A 29 -10.31 38.39 10.73
C LYS A 29 -10.56 36.92 11.04
N MET A 30 -10.46 36.09 10.01
CA MET A 30 -10.45 34.65 10.18
C MET A 30 -9.00 34.21 10.39
N THR A 31 -8.38 34.70 11.46
CA THR A 31 -7.12 34.15 11.93
C THR A 31 -7.49 33.03 12.90
N PRO A 32 -7.25 31.74 12.55
CA PRO A 32 -7.49 30.66 13.48
C PRO A 32 -6.68 30.91 14.76
N ALA A 33 -7.28 30.65 15.92
CA ALA A 33 -6.55 30.70 17.17
C ALA A 33 -5.43 29.65 17.16
N THR A 34 -4.26 30.02 17.68
CA THR A 34 -3.18 29.05 17.90
C THR A 34 -3.62 28.05 18.97
N TYR A 35 -3.63 26.77 18.63
CA TYR A 35 -3.95 25.72 19.58
C TYR A 35 -2.79 25.49 20.56
N HIS A 36 -3.08 25.54 21.87
CA HIS A 36 -2.14 25.29 22.94
C HIS A 36 -2.61 24.08 23.76
N PRO A 37 -1.98 22.89 23.59
CA PRO A 37 -2.33 21.71 24.37
C PRO A 37 -2.07 21.95 25.86
N THR A 38 -3.07 21.70 26.72
CA THR A 38 -2.96 21.94 28.18
C THR A 38 -2.43 20.74 28.95
N ASP A 39 -2.69 19.51 28.47
CA ASP A 39 -2.25 18.27 29.11
C ASP A 39 -1.81 17.25 28.04
N SER A 40 -0.69 16.57 28.28
CA SER A 40 -0.21 15.45 27.43
C SER A 40 -1.05 14.19 27.54
N ARG A 41 -2.00 14.17 28.48
CA ARG A 41 -2.75 12.98 28.95
C ARG A 41 -4.15 12.85 28.36
N THR A 42 -4.69 13.90 27.73
CA THR A 42 -6.01 13.89 27.07
C THR A 42 -5.96 13.55 25.59
N LEU A 43 -4.77 13.48 25.00
CA LEU A 43 -4.59 12.85 23.70
C LEU A 43 -4.63 11.32 23.94
N PRO A 44 -5.43 10.56 23.17
CA PRO A 44 -5.35 9.10 23.25
C PRO A 44 -3.88 8.71 23.08
N PRO A 45 -3.38 7.72 23.84
CA PRO A 45 -2.07 7.16 23.57
C PRO A 45 -1.97 6.90 22.08
N ALA A 46 -0.88 7.32 21.43
CA ALA A 46 -0.74 7.07 20.01
C ALA A 46 -0.82 5.55 19.80
N ASP A 47 -1.93 5.09 19.21
CA ASP A 47 -2.20 3.66 19.00
C ASP A 47 -1.15 3.01 18.09
N GLN A 48 -0.38 3.83 17.38
CA GLN A 48 0.68 3.42 16.47
C GLN A 48 1.89 4.34 16.59
N VAL A 49 3.07 3.75 16.49
CA VAL A 49 4.36 4.47 16.49
C VAL A 49 5.00 4.28 15.12
N ILE A 50 5.43 5.40 14.50
CA ILE A 50 6.20 5.35 13.25
C ILE A 50 7.63 4.94 13.60
N THR A 51 8.07 3.79 13.09
CA THR A 51 9.42 3.27 13.29
C THR A 51 10.18 3.20 11.97
N THR A 52 11.48 3.50 12.02
CA THR A 52 12.38 3.31 10.86
C THR A 52 13.04 1.95 10.91
N GLU A 53 13.27 1.36 9.74
CA GLU A 53 14.03 0.12 9.66
C GLU A 53 15.51 0.37 9.99
N ALA A 54 16.07 -0.40 10.92
CA ALA A 54 17.47 -0.26 11.33
C ALA A 54 18.47 -0.84 10.32
N LYS A 55 18.03 -1.75 9.44
CA LYS A 55 18.92 -2.42 8.49
C LYS A 55 19.42 -1.42 7.45
N ASN A 56 20.72 -1.49 7.17
CA ASN A 56 21.30 -0.75 6.06
C ASN A 56 20.63 -1.15 4.73
N ILE A 57 20.41 -0.18 3.86
CA ILE A 57 19.73 -0.40 2.58
C ILE A 57 20.41 -1.47 1.73
N LEU A 58 21.74 -1.53 1.69
CA LEU A 58 22.45 -2.50 0.85
C LEU A 58 22.26 -3.92 1.38
N LEU A 59 22.38 -4.11 2.70
CA LEU A 59 22.15 -5.39 3.35
C LEU A 59 20.72 -5.89 3.14
N ARG A 60 19.73 -4.99 3.25
CA ARG A 60 18.33 -5.32 2.97
C ARG A 60 18.14 -5.92 1.58
N HIS A 61 18.74 -5.31 0.55
CA HIS A 61 18.64 -5.82 -0.83
C HIS A 61 19.37 -7.16 -1.02
N ILE A 62 20.53 -7.35 -0.38
CA ILE A 62 21.27 -8.62 -0.47
C ILE A 62 20.45 -9.76 0.13
N TYR A 63 19.92 -9.57 1.34
CA TYR A 63 19.11 -10.59 2.00
C TYR A 63 17.81 -10.88 1.24
N GLN A 64 17.12 -9.84 0.76
CA GLN A 64 15.91 -10.00 -0.04
C GLN A 64 16.17 -10.84 -1.31
N ARG A 65 17.25 -10.56 -2.05
CA ARG A 65 17.61 -11.35 -3.24
C ARG A 65 18.01 -12.79 -2.90
N ALA A 66 18.68 -12.99 -1.77
CA ALA A 66 19.06 -14.33 -1.32
C ALA A 66 17.81 -15.17 -0.99
N GLU A 67 16.83 -14.58 -0.29
CA GLU A 67 15.54 -15.22 0.02
C GLU A 67 14.76 -15.55 -1.26
N GLU A 68 14.68 -14.62 -2.21
CA GLU A 68 14.04 -14.86 -3.52
C GLU A 68 14.70 -16.04 -4.26
N LYS A 69 16.04 -16.11 -4.28
CA LYS A 69 16.76 -17.22 -4.91
C LYS A 69 16.44 -18.57 -4.26
N VAL A 70 16.45 -18.63 -2.93
CA VAL A 70 16.10 -19.86 -2.19
C VAL A 70 14.64 -20.28 -2.47
N SER A 71 13.72 -19.31 -2.56
CA SER A 71 12.33 -19.59 -2.89
C SER A 71 12.16 -20.18 -4.30
N ILE A 72 12.93 -19.67 -5.26
CA ILE A 72 12.94 -20.17 -6.64
C ILE A 72 13.57 -21.55 -6.71
N GLU A 73 14.71 -21.78 -6.03
CA GLU A 73 15.37 -23.09 -5.97
C GLU A 73 14.43 -24.15 -5.38
N PHE A 74 13.74 -23.83 -4.29
CA PHE A 74 12.75 -24.72 -3.69
C PHE A 74 11.59 -25.08 -4.65
N VAL A 75 11.10 -24.10 -5.42
CA VAL A 75 10.04 -24.36 -6.42
C VAL A 75 10.55 -25.23 -7.57
N ILE A 76 11.78 -25.00 -8.04
CA ILE A 76 12.40 -25.82 -9.09
C ILE A 76 12.54 -27.27 -8.62
N ASP A 77 13.02 -27.50 -7.41
CA ASP A 77 13.15 -28.84 -6.84
C ASP A 77 11.79 -29.55 -6.73
N LEU A 78 10.75 -28.84 -6.29
CA LEU A 78 9.39 -29.37 -6.20
C LEU A 78 8.84 -29.77 -7.59
N LEU A 79 9.07 -28.94 -8.60
CA LEU A 79 8.67 -29.23 -9.98
C LEU A 79 9.46 -30.41 -10.56
N ALA A 80 10.77 -30.47 -10.31
CA ALA A 80 11.62 -31.57 -10.76
C ALA A 80 11.16 -32.91 -10.16
N LEU A 81 10.84 -32.95 -8.87
CA LEU A 81 10.29 -34.14 -8.22
C LEU A 81 8.98 -34.60 -8.88
N SER A 82 8.04 -33.68 -9.12
CA SER A 82 6.77 -34.00 -9.80
C SER A 82 6.96 -34.55 -11.23
N SER A 83 7.98 -34.09 -11.96
CA SER A 83 8.29 -34.58 -13.31
C SER A 83 8.95 -35.96 -13.29
N THR A 84 9.72 -36.28 -12.24
CA THR A 84 10.35 -37.61 -12.14
C THR A 84 9.34 -38.70 -11.80
N ASP A 85 8.33 -38.39 -10.99
CA ASP A 85 7.32 -39.38 -10.61
C ASP A 85 6.39 -39.72 -11.77
N THR A 86 6.02 -38.72 -12.58
CA THR A 86 5.23 -38.93 -13.82
C THR A 86 5.98 -39.76 -14.87
N LEU A 87 7.31 -39.63 -14.98
CA LEU A 87 8.13 -40.46 -15.89
C LEU A 87 8.28 -41.90 -15.40
N LYS A 88 8.38 -42.12 -14.08
CA LYS A 88 8.43 -43.48 -13.49
C LYS A 88 7.13 -44.23 -13.74
N ASP A 89 6.00 -43.56 -13.59
CA ASP A 89 4.67 -44.14 -13.84
C ASP A 89 4.46 -44.53 -15.31
N LEU A 90 4.90 -43.67 -16.26
CA LEU A 90 4.86 -43.99 -17.69
C LEU A 90 5.78 -45.16 -18.05
N THR A 91 6.97 -45.23 -17.46
CA THR A 91 7.93 -46.32 -17.70
C THR A 91 7.41 -47.64 -17.14
N ALA A 92 6.78 -47.62 -15.97
CA ALA A 92 6.14 -48.80 -15.39
C ALA A 92 4.96 -49.31 -16.25
N SER A 93 4.16 -48.41 -16.82
CA SER A 93 3.04 -48.75 -17.71
C SER A 93 3.52 -49.37 -19.04
N TYR A 94 4.56 -48.79 -19.66
CA TYR A 94 5.13 -49.33 -20.91
C TYR A 94 5.91 -50.64 -20.71
N GLY A 95 6.59 -50.81 -19.57
CA GLY A 95 7.31 -52.05 -19.25
C GLY A 95 6.39 -53.26 -19.05
N HIS A 96 5.15 -53.05 -18.58
CA HIS A 96 4.18 -54.13 -18.43
C HIS A 96 3.56 -54.58 -19.76
N LEU A 97 3.43 -53.68 -20.74
CA LEU A 97 2.87 -53.97 -22.07
C LEU A 97 3.80 -54.79 -22.99
N HIS A 98 5.10 -54.89 -22.66
CA HIS A 98 6.08 -55.64 -23.47
C HIS A 98 6.39 -57.04 -22.91
N CYS A 99 5.68 -57.46 -21.86
CA CYS A 99 5.72 -58.81 -21.30
C CYS A 99 4.30 -59.43 -21.31
N SER A 100 3.79 -59.78 -22.48
CA SER A 100 2.66 -60.72 -22.67
C SER A 100 2.81 -61.46 -23.98
#